data_AF-A0A951YTR4-F1
#
_entry.id   AF-A0A951YTR4-F1
#
_cell.length_a   1.000
_cell.length_b   1.000
_cell.length_c   1.000
_cell.angle_alpha   90.00
_cell.angle_beta   90.00
_cell.angle_gamma   90.00
#
_symmetry.space_group_name_H-M   'P 1'
#
loop_
_entity.id
_entity.type
_entity.pdbx_description
1 polymer ?
#
loop_
_entity_poly.entity_id
_entity_poly.type
_entity_poly.pdbx_seq_one_letter_code
_entity_poly.pdbx_strand_id
1 'polypeptide(L)'
;MSKLFTAPLLVVAGFALSGCLTPYPGVGPDGELPVIARPIDQGVDSTPLARETMPGVAYDPDGCQAWILDDGVEGYTGRRRDPRSGLPICNDIYPPGTVVREYQTPDAGIGDWVPSGAYNPPVGVLREGQCPNGLRQIAPGQVVCR
;
A
#
# COMPACT_ATOMS: atom_id res chain seq x y z
N MET A 1 0.50 -29.40 45.70
CA MET A 1 -0.58 -29.03 44.75
C MET A 1 -0.73 -27.50 44.75
N SER A 2 0.03 -26.77 43.93
CA SER A 2 -0.05 -25.29 43.87
C SER A 2 0.29 -24.70 42.49
N LYS A 3 0.60 -25.53 41.49
CA LYS A 3 1.02 -25.09 40.14
C LYS A 3 -0.14 -24.96 39.13
N LEU A 4 -1.38 -25.28 39.54
CA LEU A 4 -2.54 -25.32 38.63
C LEU A 4 -3.21 -23.95 38.42
N PHE A 5 -2.95 -22.96 39.29
CA PHE A 5 -3.54 -21.62 39.16
C PHE A 5 -2.60 -20.57 38.56
N THR A 6 -1.34 -20.91 38.32
CA THR A 6 -0.33 -19.96 37.81
C THR A 6 -0.47 -19.70 36.31
N ALA A 7 -0.89 -20.69 35.54
CA ALA A 7 -1.05 -20.59 34.09
C ALA A 7 -2.17 -19.61 33.66
N PRO A 8 -3.41 -19.65 34.19
CA PRO A 8 -4.45 -18.70 33.78
C PRO A 8 -4.14 -17.26 34.20
N LEU A 9 -3.43 -17.06 35.32
CA LEU A 9 -3.02 -15.74 35.79
C LEU A 9 -2.02 -15.08 34.83
N LEU A 10 -1.07 -15.85 34.29
CA LEU A 10 -0.10 -15.35 33.31
C LEU A 10 -0.74 -15.01 31.96
N VAL A 11 -1.76 -15.77 31.53
CA VAL A 11 -2.51 -15.47 30.31
C VAL A 11 -3.34 -14.20 30.47
N VAL A 12 -4.05 -14.03 31.59
CA VAL A 12 -4.83 -12.81 31.87
C VAL A 12 -3.93 -11.58 32.00
N ALA A 13 -2.76 -11.71 32.64
CA ALA A 13 -1.78 -10.63 32.70
C ALA A 13 -1.25 -10.27 31.30
N GLY A 14 -0.98 -11.27 30.44
CA GLY A 14 -0.57 -11.04 29.05
C GLY A 14 -1.59 -10.24 28.23
N PHE A 15 -2.88 -10.55 28.36
CA PHE A 15 -3.96 -9.80 27.69
C PHE A 15 -4.21 -8.42 28.33
N ALA A 16 -3.96 -8.24 29.63
CA ALA A 16 -4.09 -6.95 30.29
C ALA A 16 -2.97 -5.96 29.89
N LEU A 17 -1.80 -6.46 29.48
CA LEU A 17 -0.66 -5.67 28.99
C LEU A 17 -0.70 -5.39 27.48
N SER A 18 -1.58 -6.02 26.70
CA SER A 18 -1.60 -5.90 25.23
C SER A 18 -2.27 -4.62 24.69
N GLY A 19 -2.34 -3.55 25.48
CA GLY A 19 -3.16 -2.37 25.18
C GLY A 19 -2.52 -1.03 25.51
N CYS A 20 -1.27 -0.78 25.10
CA CYS A 20 -0.67 0.56 25.14
C CYS A 20 0.21 0.81 23.91
N LEU A 21 -0.38 0.79 22.72
CA LEU A 21 0.17 1.50 21.56
C LEU A 21 -0.88 2.52 21.13
N THR A 22 -0.89 3.65 21.81
CA THR A 22 -1.53 4.86 21.26
C THR A 22 -0.45 5.62 20.52
N PRO A 23 -0.31 5.49 19.18
CA PRO A 23 0.39 6.52 18.45
C PRO A 23 -0.46 7.78 18.64
N TYR A 24 -0.01 8.71 19.49
CA TYR A 24 -0.61 10.03 19.55
C TYR A 24 -0.49 10.61 18.14
N PRO A 25 -1.59 10.85 17.42
CA PRO A 25 -1.51 11.43 16.09
C PRO A 25 -1.08 12.89 16.28
N GLY A 26 0.22 13.14 16.12
CA GLY A 26 0.72 14.50 15.92
C GLY A 26 1.82 15.02 16.84
N VAL A 27 2.47 14.19 17.66
CA VAL A 27 3.72 14.61 18.33
C VAL A 27 4.77 13.55 18.05
N GLY A 28 5.86 13.94 17.40
CA GLY A 28 6.99 13.04 17.17
C GLY A 28 7.61 12.58 18.50
N PRO A 29 8.37 11.48 18.52
CA PRO A 29 9.02 10.97 19.74
C PRO A 29 9.89 12.00 20.47
N ASP A 30 10.37 13.02 19.75
CA ASP A 30 11.21 14.11 20.28
C ASP A 30 10.45 15.43 20.55
N GLY A 31 9.12 15.42 20.57
CA GLY A 31 8.32 16.64 20.80
C GLY A 31 8.19 17.56 19.57
N GLU A 32 8.57 17.08 18.39
CA GLU A 32 8.36 17.82 17.15
C GLU A 32 6.87 18.04 16.85
N LEU A 33 6.56 19.23 16.33
CA LEU A 33 5.22 19.60 15.85
C LEU A 33 4.67 18.56 14.85
N PRO A 34 3.34 18.42 14.75
CA PRO A 34 2.70 17.54 13.77
C PRO A 34 2.99 18.03 12.35
N VAL A 35 4.09 17.54 11.78
CA VAL A 35 4.26 17.58 10.33
C VAL A 35 3.27 16.56 9.77
N ILE A 36 2.24 17.03 9.06
CA ILE A 36 1.17 16.19 8.52
C ILE A 36 1.71 15.19 7.48
N ALA A 37 2.84 15.51 6.84
CA ALA A 37 3.51 14.64 5.87
C ALA A 37 4.95 14.34 6.32
N ARG A 38 5.16 13.18 6.96
CA ARG A 38 6.49 12.64 7.27
C ARG A 38 6.81 11.50 6.30
N PRO A 39 8.00 11.47 5.67
CA PRO A 39 8.44 10.34 4.86
C PRO A 39 9.05 9.24 5.76
N ILE A 40 8.36 8.90 6.84
CA ILE A 40 8.80 7.91 7.82
C ILE A 40 8.07 6.62 7.54
N ASP A 41 8.83 5.55 7.37
CA ASP A 41 8.26 4.22 7.38
C ASP A 41 7.78 3.85 8.79
N GLN A 42 6.55 3.37 8.90
CA GLN A 42 5.96 2.87 10.14
C GLN A 42 6.03 1.34 10.25
N GLY A 43 6.51 0.68 9.18
CA GLY A 43 6.75 -0.75 9.12
C GLY A 43 7.83 -1.22 10.09
N VAL A 44 7.91 -2.53 10.25
CA VAL A 44 8.94 -3.21 11.07
C VAL A 44 10.05 -3.70 10.16
N ASP A 45 10.69 -2.78 9.45
CA ASP A 45 11.91 -3.04 8.69
C ASP A 45 12.91 -1.89 8.82
N SER A 46 14.08 -2.05 8.20
CA SER A 46 15.20 -1.10 8.30
C SER A 46 15.30 -0.16 7.11
N THR A 47 14.32 -0.17 6.21
CA THR A 47 14.39 0.44 4.89
C THR A 47 13.47 1.65 4.80
N PRO A 48 13.99 2.87 4.59
CA PRO A 48 13.13 4.04 4.47
C PRO A 48 12.30 4.00 3.16
N LEU A 49 10.97 4.19 3.26
CA LEU A 49 10.04 4.33 2.12
C LEU A 49 10.56 5.19 0.96
N ALA A 50 11.29 6.26 1.27
CA ALA A 50 11.72 7.25 0.28
C ALA A 50 12.92 6.81 -0.58
N ARG A 51 13.67 5.77 -0.18
CA ARG A 51 14.93 5.40 -0.84
C ARG A 51 14.78 4.26 -1.85
N GLU A 52 13.77 3.42 -1.72
CA GLU A 52 13.70 2.17 -2.48
C GLU A 52 12.51 2.06 -3.42
N THR A 53 11.52 2.95 -3.33
CA THR A 53 10.25 2.71 -4.03
C THR A 53 9.85 3.85 -4.95
N MET A 54 9.90 3.55 -6.24
CA MET A 54 9.15 4.32 -7.23
C MET A 54 7.69 3.88 -7.13
N PRO A 55 6.75 4.75 -6.73
CA PRO A 55 5.35 4.36 -6.61
C PRO A 55 4.79 3.89 -7.95
N GLY A 56 3.91 2.89 -7.89
CA GLY A 56 3.08 2.48 -9.02
C GLY A 56 2.00 3.51 -9.34
N VAL A 57 1.41 3.40 -10.53
CA VAL A 57 0.30 4.26 -10.96
C VAL A 57 -0.96 3.41 -11.09
N ALA A 58 -1.93 3.62 -10.21
CA ALA A 58 -3.24 3.00 -10.30
C ALA A 58 -4.21 3.89 -11.09
N TYR A 59 -5.04 3.26 -11.92
CA TYR A 59 -6.17 3.90 -12.61
C TYR A 59 -7.46 3.61 -11.83
N ASP A 60 -8.11 4.68 -11.36
CA ASP A 60 -9.37 4.57 -10.61
C ASP A 60 -10.58 4.34 -11.54
N PRO A 61 -11.79 4.08 -10.99
CA PRO A 61 -13.03 3.92 -11.78
C PRO A 61 -13.38 5.10 -12.69
N ASP A 62 -12.89 6.30 -12.39
CA ASP A 62 -13.11 7.52 -13.16
C ASP A 62 -12.05 7.71 -14.26
N GLY A 63 -11.08 6.79 -14.40
CA GLY A 63 -9.97 6.88 -15.35
C GLY A 63 -8.86 7.85 -14.91
N CYS A 64 -8.89 8.28 -13.65
CA CYS A 64 -7.90 9.16 -13.07
C CYS A 64 -6.78 8.38 -12.37
N GLN A 65 -5.59 8.98 -12.34
CA GLN A 65 -4.38 8.34 -11.84
C GLN A 65 -4.14 8.65 -10.36
N ALA A 66 -3.72 7.63 -9.62
CA ALA A 66 -3.21 7.75 -8.26
C ALA A 66 -1.82 7.10 -8.17
N TRP A 67 -0.94 7.70 -7.36
CA TRP A 67 0.23 7.02 -6.86
C TRP A 67 -0.20 5.99 -5.84
N ILE A 68 0.35 4.78 -5.94
CA ILE A 68 0.21 3.72 -4.96
C ILE A 68 1.59 3.19 -4.60
N LEU A 69 1.80 2.97 -3.31
CA LEU A 69 2.99 2.40 -2.73
C LEU A 69 2.56 1.49 -1.59
N ASP A 70 3.15 0.32 -1.49
CA ASP A 70 2.84 -0.66 -0.47
C ASP A 70 4.14 -1.22 0.11
N ASP A 71 4.26 -1.16 1.44
CA ASP A 71 5.41 -1.65 2.20
C ASP A 71 5.03 -2.79 3.16
N GLY A 72 4.11 -3.65 2.70
CA GLY A 72 3.69 -4.84 3.44
C GLY A 72 2.37 -4.64 4.17
N VAL A 73 2.39 -4.15 5.41
CA VAL A 73 1.15 -3.83 6.14
C VAL A 73 0.67 -2.42 5.81
N GLU A 74 1.59 -1.55 5.39
CA GLU A 74 1.39 -0.13 5.18
C GLU A 74 1.16 0.21 3.71
N GLY A 75 -0.06 0.65 3.39
CA GLY A 75 -0.42 1.17 2.07
C GLY A 75 -0.46 2.70 2.02
N TYR A 76 0.27 3.30 1.08
CA TYR A 76 0.26 4.73 0.79
C TYR A 76 -0.40 5.02 -0.56
N THR A 77 -1.26 6.04 -0.60
CA THR A 77 -1.86 6.51 -1.84
C THR A 77 -1.97 8.03 -1.90
N GLY A 78 -1.85 8.59 -3.11
CA GLY A 78 -2.04 10.00 -3.34
C GLY A 78 -2.50 10.29 -4.77
N ARG A 79 -3.37 11.30 -4.95
CA ARG A 79 -3.79 11.72 -6.29
C ARG A 79 -2.58 12.17 -7.10
N ARG A 80 -2.38 11.58 -8.29
CA ARG A 80 -1.37 12.04 -9.23
C ARG A 80 -1.88 13.28 -9.94
N ARG A 81 -1.11 14.36 -9.86
CA ARG A 81 -1.47 15.67 -10.41
C ARG A 81 -0.47 16.10 -11.47
N ASP A 82 -0.95 16.80 -12.48
CA ASP A 82 -0.07 17.50 -13.41
C ASP A 82 0.63 18.65 -12.67
N PRO A 83 1.97 18.69 -12.64
CA PRO A 83 2.70 19.73 -11.93
C PRO A 83 2.49 21.14 -12.50
N ARG A 84 2.00 21.27 -13.75
CA ARG A 84 1.70 22.57 -14.35
C ARG A 84 0.33 23.10 -13.95
N SER A 85 -0.71 22.28 -14.03
CA SER A 85 -2.09 22.70 -13.74
C SER A 85 -2.55 22.43 -12.31
N GLY A 86 -1.91 21.50 -11.58
CA GLY A 86 -2.36 21.01 -10.27
C GLY A 86 -3.59 20.10 -10.32
N LEU A 87 -4.15 19.87 -11.51
CA LEU A 87 -5.33 19.04 -11.71
C LEU A 87 -4.96 17.56 -11.70
N PRO A 88 -5.90 16.66 -11.33
CA PRO A 88 -5.72 15.22 -11.49
C PRO A 88 -5.41 14.86 -12.93
N ILE A 89 -4.50 13.91 -13.12
CA ILE A 89 -4.22 13.34 -14.44
C ILE A 89 -5.25 12.25 -14.70
N CYS A 90 -6.08 12.40 -15.73
CA CYS A 90 -7.07 11.40 -16.14
C CYS A 90 -6.96 11.14 -17.65
N ASN A 91 -6.97 9.87 -18.06
CA ASN A 91 -6.95 9.44 -19.46
C ASN A 91 -7.31 7.95 -19.61
N ASP A 92 -7.49 7.52 -20.85
CA ASP A 92 -7.90 6.14 -21.20
C ASP A 92 -6.75 5.29 -21.77
N ILE A 93 -5.49 5.59 -21.40
CA ILE A 93 -4.33 4.80 -21.87
C ILE A 93 -4.41 3.36 -21.35
N TYR A 94 -4.83 3.23 -20.08
CA TYR A 94 -5.11 1.96 -19.44
C TYR A 94 -6.50 2.00 -18.80
N PRO A 95 -7.25 0.89 -18.79
CA PRO A 95 -8.58 0.89 -18.21
C PRO A 95 -8.53 0.93 -16.67
N PRO A 96 -9.65 1.33 -16.05
CA PRO A 96 -9.81 1.30 -14.60
C PRO A 96 -9.43 -0.05 -13.96
N GLY A 97 -8.81 0.01 -12.78
CA GLY A 97 -8.29 -1.17 -12.06
C GLY A 97 -6.90 -1.62 -12.50
N THR A 98 -6.29 -0.95 -13.48
CA THR A 98 -4.90 -1.21 -13.88
C THR A 98 -3.93 -0.57 -12.91
N VAL A 99 -2.88 -1.31 -12.50
CA VAL A 99 -1.71 -0.75 -11.81
C VAL A 99 -0.51 -0.86 -12.73
N VAL A 100 0.14 0.27 -13.00
CA VAL A 100 1.35 0.34 -13.83
C VAL A 100 2.56 0.39 -12.91
N ARG A 101 3.53 -0.50 -13.15
CA ARG A 101 4.74 -0.76 -12.35
C ARG A 101 4.47 -1.51 -11.05
N GLU A 102 5.52 -2.17 -10.56
CA GLU A 102 5.54 -2.74 -9.22
C GLU A 102 5.35 -1.64 -8.17
N TYR A 103 4.39 -1.84 -7.28
CA TYR A 103 4.07 -0.88 -6.23
C TYR A 103 4.49 -1.38 -4.85
N GLN A 104 4.77 -2.68 -4.73
CA GLN A 104 5.26 -3.30 -3.49
C GLN A 104 6.77 -3.10 -3.36
N THR A 105 7.23 -2.80 -2.15
CA THR A 105 8.64 -2.85 -1.81
C THR A 105 9.15 -4.30 -1.79
N PRO A 106 10.42 -4.54 -2.17
CA PRO A 106 11.02 -5.87 -2.06
C PRO A 106 11.20 -6.36 -0.61
N ASP A 107 11.38 -5.43 0.33
CA ASP A 107 11.80 -5.69 1.70
C ASP A 107 10.67 -5.61 2.73
N ALA A 108 9.41 -5.47 2.27
CA ALA A 108 8.22 -5.52 3.10
C ALA A 108 8.30 -6.74 4.05
N GLY A 109 8.56 -6.51 5.33
CA GLY A 109 8.84 -7.57 6.32
C GLY A 109 7.69 -8.59 6.43
N ILE A 110 6.49 -8.20 6.00
CA ILE A 110 5.33 -9.05 5.80
C ILE A 110 4.81 -8.82 4.37
N GLY A 111 4.95 -9.81 3.49
CA GLY A 111 4.39 -9.70 2.14
C GLY A 111 2.86 -9.66 2.17
N ASP A 112 2.25 -8.67 1.51
CA ASP A 112 0.80 -8.60 1.37
C ASP A 112 0.29 -9.77 0.53
N TRP A 113 -0.76 -10.42 1.03
CA TRP A 113 -1.44 -11.46 0.28
C TRP A 113 -2.58 -10.82 -0.51
N VAL A 114 -2.29 -10.45 -1.75
CA VAL A 114 -3.33 -10.08 -2.71
C VAL A 114 -3.93 -11.37 -3.28
N PRO A 115 -5.22 -11.67 -3.02
CA PRO A 115 -5.85 -12.85 -3.59
C PRO A 115 -5.81 -12.76 -5.12
N SER A 116 -5.05 -13.65 -5.76
CA SER A 116 -5.05 -13.83 -7.20
C SER A 116 -6.39 -14.45 -7.63
N GLY A 117 -7.43 -13.63 -7.73
CA GLY A 117 -8.77 -14.04 -8.21
C GLY A 117 -9.98 -13.52 -7.42
N ALA A 118 -9.81 -12.70 -6.38
CA ALA A 118 -10.95 -12.10 -5.68
C ALA A 118 -11.65 -10.99 -6.47
N TYR A 119 -10.93 -10.36 -7.41
CA TYR A 119 -11.51 -9.45 -8.38
C TYR A 119 -11.60 -10.14 -9.73
N ASN A 120 -12.81 -10.18 -10.29
CA ASN A 120 -13.01 -10.49 -11.70
C ASN A 120 -13.31 -9.17 -12.40
N PRO A 121 -12.35 -8.61 -13.14
CA PRO A 121 -11.03 -9.15 -13.47
C PRO A 121 -9.96 -8.84 -12.42
N PRO A 122 -8.87 -9.64 -12.36
CA PRO A 122 -7.82 -9.42 -11.38
C PRO A 122 -7.17 -8.05 -11.58
N VAL A 123 -6.84 -7.37 -10.48
CA VAL A 123 -6.01 -6.17 -10.51
C VAL A 123 -4.66 -6.57 -11.11
N GLY A 124 -4.44 -6.19 -12.37
CA GLY A 124 -3.23 -6.53 -13.10
C GLY A 124 -2.14 -5.51 -12.83
N VAL A 125 -1.06 -5.93 -12.19
CA VAL A 125 0.19 -5.16 -12.17
C VAL A 125 0.85 -5.33 -13.52
N LEU A 126 0.96 -4.24 -14.27
CA LEU A 126 1.70 -4.20 -15.53
C LEU A 126 3.13 -3.81 -15.25
N ARG A 127 4.04 -4.77 -15.36
CA ARG A 127 5.46 -4.48 -15.31
C ARG A 127 5.90 -3.74 -16.57
N GLU A 128 6.90 -2.89 -16.43
CA GLU A 128 7.46 -2.16 -17.57
C GLU A 128 7.97 -3.14 -18.64
N GLY A 129 7.54 -2.95 -19.90
CA GLY A 129 7.86 -3.87 -21.01
C GLY A 129 7.00 -5.14 -21.09
N GLN A 130 6.08 -5.40 -20.15
CA GLN A 130 5.23 -6.60 -20.15
C GLN A 130 4.32 -6.70 -21.39
N CYS A 131 3.83 -5.56 -21.89
CA CYS A 131 3.01 -5.49 -23.09
C CYS A 131 3.60 -4.47 -24.09
N PRO A 132 4.56 -4.87 -24.94
CA PRO A 132 5.26 -3.95 -25.84
C PRO A 132 4.35 -3.36 -26.93
N ASN A 133 3.27 -4.07 -27.28
CA ASN A 133 2.27 -3.60 -28.24
C ASN A 133 1.07 -2.89 -27.58
N GLY A 134 1.15 -2.62 -26.27
CA GLY A 134 0.08 -2.03 -25.47
C GLY A 134 -0.96 -3.04 -25.00
N LEU A 135 -2.03 -2.52 -24.40
CA LEU A 135 -3.14 -3.33 -23.86
C LEU A 135 -4.40 -3.25 -24.73
N ARG A 136 -5.20 -4.31 -24.64
CA ARG A 136 -6.56 -4.37 -25.15
C ARG A 136 -7.51 -4.75 -24.02
N GLN A 137 -8.58 -3.97 -23.87
CA GLN A 137 -9.69 -4.31 -23.00
C GLN A 137 -10.54 -5.40 -23.65
N ILE A 138 -10.86 -6.45 -22.89
CA ILE A 138 -11.72 -7.57 -23.32
C ILE A 138 -13.04 -7.63 -22.53
N ALA A 139 -13.10 -6.99 -21.37
CA ALA A 139 -14.31 -6.76 -20.58
C ALA A 139 -14.11 -5.52 -19.67
N PRO A 140 -15.15 -4.96 -19.04
CA PRO A 140 -14.98 -3.91 -18.02
C PRO A 140 -13.94 -4.31 -16.97
N GLY A 141 -12.88 -3.50 -16.81
CA GLY A 141 -11.72 -3.78 -15.97
C GLY A 141 -10.72 -4.82 -16.49
N GLN A 142 -11.02 -5.58 -17.55
CA GLN A 142 -10.23 -6.76 -17.95
C GLN A 142 -9.37 -6.44 -19.15
N VAL A 143 -8.05 -6.61 -19.01
CA VAL A 143 -7.07 -6.35 -20.07
C VAL A 143 -6.20 -7.55 -20.38
N VAL A 144 -5.77 -7.60 -21.63
CA VAL A 144 -4.72 -8.49 -22.13
C VAL A 144 -3.71 -7.67 -22.94
N CYS A 145 -2.47 -8.13 -23.03
CA CYS A 145 -1.53 -7.57 -23.99
C CYS A 145 -2.09 -7.71 -25.42
N ARG A 146 -1.82 -6.73 -26.29
CA ARG A 146 -2.13 -6.80 -27.72
C ARG A 146 -1.24 -7.74 -28.50
#